data_AF-A0A2N3G5R4-F1
#
_entry.id   AF-A0A2N3G5R4-F1
#
_cell.length_a   1.000
_cell.length_b   1.000
_cell.length_c   1.000
_cell.angle_alpha   90.00
_cell.angle_beta   90.00
_cell.angle_gamma   90.00
#
_symmetry.space_group_name_H-M   'P 1'
#
loop_
_entity.id
_entity.type
_entity.pdbx_description
1 polymer ?
#
loop_
_entity_poly.entity_id
_entity_poly.type
_entity_poly.pdbx_seq_one_letter_code
_entity_poly.pdbx_strand_id
1 'polypeptide(L)'
;NPANVMLLMRAHYGKSAKAEILTYLLAGQPASSYQIARMTGYNQSTVYRELAAMSAGGLVMREGRGKSTQFWLDRDRLAYSLWSTESRNVPVFLNWADIFRAFEYAMATLNEIATKKSGNVLKVEACIDLSERIVPLIRGAGEPLKKVAAPDPVKLKRPGGEDEIISFIEKALSVAQDAIHGS
;
A
#
# COMPACT_ATOMS: atom_id res chain seq x y z
N ASN A 1 16.84 -9.52 3.35
CA ASN A 1 15.40 -9.78 3.15
C ASN A 1 14.66 -8.44 3.07
N PRO A 2 14.34 -7.95 1.87
CA PRO A 2 13.64 -6.68 1.65
C PRO A 2 12.21 -6.66 2.21
N ALA A 3 11.61 -7.83 2.49
CA ALA A 3 10.31 -7.97 3.15
C ALA A 3 10.20 -7.25 4.50
N ASN A 4 11.32 -7.08 5.20
CA ASN A 4 11.34 -6.57 6.55
C ASN A 4 11.77 -5.12 6.66
N VAL A 5 11.85 -4.34 5.58
CA VAL A 5 12.29 -2.93 5.71
C VAL A 5 11.36 -2.14 6.63
N MET A 6 10.05 -2.33 6.54
CA MET A 6 9.13 -1.70 7.50
C MET A 6 9.39 -2.17 8.95
N LEU A 7 9.67 -3.46 9.17
CA LEU A 7 9.96 -4.00 10.51
C LEU A 7 11.33 -3.55 11.02
N LEU A 8 12.34 -3.45 10.16
CA LEU A 8 13.66 -2.92 10.45
C LEU A 8 13.57 -1.44 10.78
N MET A 9 12.84 -0.66 10.00
CA MET A 9 12.60 0.76 10.30
C MET A 9 11.88 0.93 11.64
N ARG A 10 10.90 0.07 11.94
CA ARG A 10 10.25 0.07 13.26
C ARG A 10 11.17 -0.38 14.39
N ALA A 11 12.13 -1.27 14.13
CA ALA A 11 13.13 -1.68 15.11
C ALA A 11 14.14 -0.55 15.39
N HIS A 12 14.59 0.17 14.36
CA HIS A 12 15.58 1.24 14.47
C HIS A 12 14.99 2.58 14.92
N TYR A 13 13.79 2.93 14.47
CA TYR A 13 13.15 4.23 14.69
C TYR A 13 11.85 4.15 15.52
N GLY A 14 11.51 2.97 16.01
CA GLY A 14 10.30 2.74 16.82
C GLY A 14 9.00 2.67 16.01
N LYS A 15 7.88 2.46 16.71
CA LYS A 15 6.52 2.46 16.13
C LYS A 15 6.00 3.90 15.97
N SER A 16 6.67 4.71 15.15
CA SER A 16 6.33 6.12 14.96
C SER A 16 6.25 6.45 13.46
N ALA A 17 5.48 7.47 13.09
CA ALA A 17 5.31 7.90 11.70
C ALA A 17 6.63 8.05 10.92
N LYS A 18 7.72 8.35 11.63
CA LYS A 18 9.08 8.39 11.09
C LYS A 18 9.47 7.08 10.38
N ALA A 19 9.20 5.92 10.97
CA ALA A 19 9.55 4.62 10.38
C ALA A 19 8.81 4.37 9.06
N GLU A 20 7.51 4.65 9.01
CA GLU A 20 6.68 4.50 7.82
C GLU A 20 7.05 5.52 6.74
N ILE A 21 7.34 6.77 7.12
CA ILE A 21 7.83 7.81 6.19
C ILE A 21 9.16 7.40 5.57
N LEU A 22 10.12 6.93 6.37
CA LEU A 22 11.42 6.47 5.87
C LEU A 22 11.27 5.24 4.97
N THR A 23 10.41 4.28 5.35
CA THR A 23 10.11 3.11 4.51
C THR A 23 9.55 3.54 3.16
N TYR A 24 8.61 4.49 3.14
CA TYR A 24 8.03 5.01 1.92
C TYR A 24 9.07 5.71 1.02
N LEU A 25 9.88 6.61 1.58
CA LEU A 25 10.90 7.34 0.82
C LEU A 25 12.03 6.42 0.31
N LEU A 26 12.31 5.33 1.02
CA LEU A 26 13.34 4.37 0.61
C LEU A 26 12.87 3.53 -0.59
N ALA A 27 11.60 3.16 -0.61
CA ALA A 27 10.97 2.44 -1.71
C ALA A 27 10.65 3.35 -2.92
N GLY A 28 10.36 4.63 -2.66
CA GLY A 28 9.73 5.54 -3.61
C GLY A 28 10.65 6.59 -4.23
N GLN A 29 10.12 7.26 -5.25
CA GLN A 29 10.70 8.47 -5.83
C GLN A 29 10.47 9.68 -4.90
N PRO A 30 11.11 10.85 -5.16
CA PRO A 30 10.81 12.07 -4.42
C PRO A 30 9.30 12.34 -4.33
N ALA A 31 8.83 12.66 -3.13
CA ALA A 31 7.41 12.82 -2.86
C ALA A 31 7.11 14.00 -1.94
N SER A 32 5.91 14.57 -2.10
CA SER A 32 5.39 15.61 -1.22
C SER A 32 4.88 15.03 0.10
N SER A 33 4.81 15.87 1.15
CA SER A 33 4.24 15.47 2.44
C SER A 33 2.78 14.98 2.32
N TYR A 34 2.03 15.50 1.35
CA TYR A 34 0.67 15.06 1.07
C TYR A 34 0.63 13.62 0.53
N GLN A 35 1.47 13.31 -0.46
CA GLN A 35 1.54 11.96 -1.02
C GLN A 35 1.97 10.94 0.03
N ILE A 36 2.96 11.29 0.84
CA ILE A 36 3.47 10.42 1.92
C ILE A 36 2.37 10.21 2.98
N ALA A 37 1.66 11.26 3.39
CA ALA A 37 0.54 11.16 4.33
C ALA A 37 -0.56 10.23 3.83
N ARG A 38 -0.96 10.37 2.55
CA ARG A 38 -1.96 9.50 1.93
C ARG A 38 -1.52 8.03 1.94
N MET A 39 -0.25 7.76 1.66
CA MET A 39 0.27 6.40 1.54
C MET A 39 0.57 5.73 2.90
N THR A 40 0.91 6.52 3.91
CA THR A 40 1.24 6.01 5.26
C THR A 40 0.05 6.04 6.21
N GLY A 41 -1.05 6.71 5.84
CA GLY A 41 -2.26 6.85 6.67
C GLY A 41 -2.13 7.87 7.80
N TYR A 42 -0.99 8.55 7.93
CA TYR A 42 -0.81 9.63 8.90
C TYR A 42 -1.37 10.95 8.40
N ASN A 43 -1.70 11.85 9.33
CA ASN A 43 -2.09 13.21 8.94
C ASN A 43 -0.91 13.98 8.32
N GLN A 44 -1.21 14.87 7.37
CA GLN A 44 -0.19 15.61 6.63
C GLN A 44 0.69 16.49 7.54
N SER A 45 0.12 17.07 8.61
CA SER A 45 0.86 17.92 9.53
C SER A 45 1.93 17.15 10.32
N THR A 46 1.62 15.94 10.76
CA THR A 46 2.59 15.03 11.41
C THR A 46 3.67 14.63 10.43
N VAL A 47 3.29 14.21 9.22
CA VAL A 47 4.26 13.83 8.18
C VAL A 47 5.20 14.99 7.85
N TYR A 48 4.67 16.20 7.66
CA TYR A 48 5.50 17.37 7.39
C TYR A 48 6.43 17.70 8.56
N ARG A 49 5.94 17.63 9.81
CA ARG A 49 6.76 17.88 11.00
C ARG A 49 7.94 16.89 11.09
N GLU A 50 7.68 15.60 10.90
CA GLU A 50 8.72 14.57 10.91
C GLU A 50 9.72 14.76 9.75
N LEU A 51 9.24 15.07 8.54
CA LEU A 51 10.09 15.35 7.39
C LEU A 51 10.97 16.58 7.60
N ALA A 52 10.42 17.65 8.18
CA ALA A 52 11.17 18.86 8.50
C ALA A 52 12.26 18.58 9.55
N ALA A 53 11.95 17.81 10.60
CA ALA A 53 12.92 17.40 11.61
C ALA A 53 14.04 16.52 11.01
N MET A 54 13.68 15.55 10.18
CA MET A 54 14.66 14.68 9.50
C MET A 54 15.51 15.43 8.48
N SER A 55 14.94 16.44 7.82
CA SER A 55 15.67 17.28 6.88
C SER A 55 16.66 18.21 7.59
N ALA A 56 16.26 18.79 8.72
CA ALA A 56 17.18 19.55 9.59
C ALA A 56 18.35 18.69 10.10
N GLY A 57 18.10 17.40 10.37
CA GLY A 57 19.14 16.44 10.74
C GLY A 57 19.95 15.86 9.56
N GLY A 58 19.69 16.29 8.33
CA GLY A 58 20.41 15.83 7.13
C GLY A 58 20.14 14.37 6.73
N LEU A 59 19.08 13.76 7.29
CA LEU A 59 18.66 12.39 6.95
C LEU A 59 17.80 12.38 5.68
N VAL A 60 16.93 13.38 5.52
CA VAL A 60 16.03 13.54 4.37
C VAL A 60 16.42 14.78 3.58
N MET A 61 16.55 14.64 2.28
CA MET A 61 16.77 15.75 1.36
C MET A 61 15.44 16.44 1.06
N ARG A 62 15.48 17.76 0.90
CA ARG A 62 14.32 18.60 0.66
C ARG A 62 14.63 19.60 -0.45
N GLU A 63 13.71 19.74 -1.40
CA GLU A 63 13.76 20.78 -2.43
C GLU A 63 12.41 21.47 -2.58
N GLY A 64 12.45 22.75 -2.96
CA GLY A 64 11.26 23.57 -3.19
C GLY A 64 10.77 24.33 -1.94
N ARG A 65 9.66 25.06 -2.12
CA ARG A 65 9.02 25.88 -1.07
C ARG A 65 7.51 25.68 -1.06
N GLY A 66 6.93 25.62 0.13
CA GLY A 66 5.47 25.51 0.29
C GLY A 66 4.90 24.22 -0.31
N LYS A 67 3.85 24.34 -1.12
CA LYS A 67 3.10 23.20 -1.69
C LYS A 67 3.87 22.37 -2.72
N SER A 68 4.96 22.90 -3.28
CA SER A 68 5.83 22.16 -4.22
C SER A 68 7.02 21.47 -3.54
N THR A 69 7.06 21.44 -2.20
CA THR A 69 8.17 20.81 -1.48
C THR A 69 8.19 19.30 -1.74
N GLN A 70 9.31 18.82 -2.28
CA GLN A 70 9.59 17.39 -2.47
C GLN A 70 10.62 16.92 -1.44
N PHE A 71 10.45 15.69 -0.99
CA PHE A 71 11.34 15.03 -0.03
C PHE A 71 11.82 13.70 -0.60
N TRP A 72 13.09 13.37 -0.38
CA TRP A 72 13.67 12.09 -0.76
C TRP A 72 14.80 11.67 0.17
N LEU A 73 15.21 10.41 0.06
CA LEU A 73 16.36 9.87 0.78
C LEU A 73 17.50 9.61 -0.18
N ASP A 74 18.72 9.87 0.27
CA ASP A 74 19.89 9.24 -0.32
C ASP A 74 19.88 7.76 0.08
N ARG A 75 19.44 6.92 -0.87
CA ARG A 75 19.22 5.49 -0.65
C ARG A 75 20.52 4.78 -0.33
N ASP A 76 21.62 5.16 -0.97
CA ASP A 76 22.91 4.53 -0.75
C ASP A 76 23.40 4.84 0.66
N ARG A 77 23.31 6.10 1.07
CA ARG A 77 23.70 6.52 2.42
C ARG A 77 22.91 5.81 3.51
N LEU A 78 21.60 5.63 3.33
CA LEU A 78 20.77 4.90 4.31
C LEU A 78 21.00 3.39 4.24
N ALA A 79 21.18 2.83 3.04
CA ALA A 79 21.50 1.43 2.81
C ALA A 79 22.80 1.02 3.51
N TYR A 80 23.87 1.82 3.36
CA TYR A 80 25.15 1.60 4.06
C TYR A 80 25.00 1.58 5.58
N SER A 81 24.02 2.32 6.13
CA SER A 81 23.79 2.37 7.58
C SER A 81 22.90 1.24 8.12
N LEU A 82 22.12 0.58 7.25
CA LEU A 82 21.11 -0.41 7.67
C LEU A 82 21.39 -1.84 7.16
N TRP A 83 22.16 -2.00 6.08
CA TRP A 83 22.43 -3.29 5.46
C TRP A 83 23.92 -3.51 5.24
N SER A 84 24.36 -4.77 5.44
CA SER A 84 25.60 -5.27 4.84
C SER A 84 25.49 -5.15 3.32
N THR A 85 26.56 -4.71 2.67
CA THR A 85 26.71 -4.23 1.28
C THR A 85 26.27 -5.17 0.14
N GLU A 86 25.64 -6.31 0.43
CA GLU A 86 25.40 -7.37 -0.54
C GLU A 86 24.00 -7.37 -1.19
N SER A 87 22.99 -6.70 -0.61
CA SER A 87 21.64 -6.67 -1.23
C SER A 87 21.29 -5.30 -1.80
N ARG A 88 21.37 -5.16 -3.13
CA ARG A 88 20.93 -3.97 -3.90
C ARG A 88 19.41 -3.91 -4.15
N ASN A 89 18.64 -4.88 -3.65
CA ASN A 89 17.20 -4.91 -3.90
C ASN A 89 16.49 -3.84 -3.09
N VAL A 90 15.99 -2.82 -3.80
CA VAL A 90 15.19 -1.75 -3.22
C VAL A 90 13.88 -2.35 -2.72
N PRO A 91 13.52 -2.16 -1.43
CA PRO A 91 12.28 -2.66 -0.89
C PRO A 91 11.07 -2.00 -1.55
N VAL A 92 9.99 -2.74 -1.71
CA VAL A 92 8.72 -2.19 -2.17
C VAL A 92 7.90 -1.71 -0.97
N PHE A 93 7.27 -0.54 -1.09
CA PHE A 93 6.29 -0.08 -0.12
C PHE A 93 4.88 -0.56 -0.50
N LEU A 94 4.21 -1.20 0.44
CA LEU A 94 2.80 -1.56 0.36
C LEU A 94 2.04 -0.92 1.52
N ASN A 95 0.94 -0.23 1.22
CA ASN A 95 -0.03 0.26 2.19
C ASN A 95 -0.89 -0.92 2.66
N TRP A 96 -0.39 -1.63 3.65
CA TRP A 96 -1.07 -2.77 4.27
C TRP A 96 -2.45 -2.41 4.82
N ALA A 97 -2.66 -1.16 5.27
CA ALA A 97 -3.97 -0.75 5.78
C ALA A 97 -5.05 -0.80 4.70
N ASP A 98 -4.75 -0.32 3.49
CA ASP A 98 -5.69 -0.38 2.36
C ASP A 98 -5.94 -1.82 1.90
N ILE A 99 -4.89 -2.66 1.91
CA ILE A 99 -5.00 -4.10 1.58
C ILE A 99 -5.92 -4.80 2.58
N PHE A 100 -5.67 -4.66 3.89
CA PHE A 100 -6.49 -5.29 4.93
C PHE A 100 -7.92 -4.78 4.92
N ARG A 101 -8.13 -3.48 4.67
CA ARG A 101 -9.47 -2.90 4.52
C ARG A 101 -10.22 -3.47 3.31
N ALA A 102 -9.53 -3.69 2.19
CA ALA A 102 -10.14 -4.34 1.03
C ALA A 102 -10.57 -5.79 1.35
N PHE A 103 -9.74 -6.54 2.09
CA PHE A 103 -10.08 -7.91 2.51
C PHE A 103 -11.22 -7.94 3.52
N GLU A 104 -11.27 -6.99 4.46
CA GLU A 104 -12.37 -6.86 5.41
C GLU A 104 -13.70 -6.65 4.68
N TYR A 105 -13.75 -5.73 3.70
CA TYR A 105 -14.95 -5.54 2.88
C TYR A 105 -15.33 -6.79 2.11
N ALA A 106 -14.36 -7.46 1.50
CA ALA A 106 -14.63 -8.66 0.73
C ALA A 106 -15.16 -9.80 1.61
N MET A 107 -14.51 -10.07 2.74
CA MET A 107 -14.96 -11.10 3.67
C MET A 107 -16.36 -10.80 4.22
N ALA A 108 -16.63 -9.55 4.60
CA ALA A 108 -17.95 -9.16 5.11
C ALA A 108 -19.06 -9.39 4.08
N THR A 109 -18.85 -8.90 2.85
CA THR A 109 -19.84 -9.02 1.77
C THR A 109 -20.01 -10.47 1.28
N LEU A 110 -18.93 -11.21 1.09
CA LEU A 110 -19.01 -12.62 0.66
C LEU A 110 -19.69 -13.49 1.73
N ASN A 111 -19.40 -13.24 3.01
CA ASN A 111 -20.08 -13.95 4.10
C ASN A 111 -21.58 -13.60 4.14
N GLU A 112 -21.95 -12.34 3.90
CA GLU A 112 -23.35 -11.93 3.80
C GLU A 112 -24.07 -12.65 2.65
N ILE A 113 -23.45 -12.72 1.46
CA ILE A 113 -23.98 -13.41 0.28
C ILE A 113 -24.14 -14.92 0.53
N ALA A 114 -23.20 -15.53 1.23
CA ALA A 114 -23.20 -16.96 1.54
C ALA A 114 -24.24 -17.34 2.62
N THR A 115 -24.43 -16.48 3.63
CA THR A 115 -25.31 -16.77 4.77
C THR A 115 -26.76 -16.34 4.56
N LYS A 116 -27.01 -15.29 3.78
CA LYS A 116 -28.37 -14.83 3.52
C LYS A 116 -28.96 -15.53 2.29
N LYS A 117 -30.22 -15.98 2.39
CA LYS A 117 -31.05 -16.37 1.24
C LYS A 117 -31.50 -15.13 0.44
N SER A 118 -30.54 -14.32 0.01
CA SER A 118 -30.79 -13.18 -0.86
C SER A 118 -31.04 -13.65 -2.29
N GLY A 119 -31.98 -13.01 -2.98
CA GLY A 119 -32.23 -13.28 -4.40
C GLY A 119 -31.01 -12.95 -5.27
N ASN A 120 -30.88 -13.61 -6.42
CA ASN A 120 -29.71 -13.48 -7.31
C ASN A 120 -29.40 -12.03 -7.73
N VAL A 121 -30.41 -11.18 -7.88
CA VAL A 121 -30.23 -9.77 -8.22
C VAL A 121 -29.45 -9.01 -7.13
N LEU A 122 -29.79 -9.22 -5.86
CA LEU A 122 -29.12 -8.57 -4.73
C LEU A 122 -27.67 -9.03 -4.58
N LYS A 123 -27.39 -10.31 -4.89
CA LYS A 123 -26.02 -10.85 -4.87
C LYS A 123 -25.15 -10.21 -5.95
N VAL A 124 -25.69 -10.06 -7.16
CA VAL A 124 -25.00 -9.40 -8.27
C VAL A 124 -24.69 -7.94 -7.92
N GLU A 125 -25.65 -7.20 -7.40
CA GLU A 125 -25.47 -5.79 -7.01
C GLU A 125 -24.39 -5.64 -5.93
N ALA A 126 -24.43 -6.50 -4.89
CA ALA A 126 -23.41 -6.52 -3.84
C ALA A 126 -21.99 -6.80 -4.38
N CYS A 127 -21.84 -7.66 -5.39
CA CYS A 127 -20.55 -7.93 -6.03
C CYS A 127 -20.04 -6.74 -6.85
N ILE A 128 -20.93 -6.00 -7.53
CA ILE A 128 -20.56 -4.79 -8.28
C ILE A 128 -20.10 -3.70 -7.31
N ASP A 129 -20.90 -3.41 -6.28
CA ASP A 129 -20.57 -2.40 -5.26
C ASP A 129 -19.26 -2.73 -4.55
N LEU A 130 -19.06 -4.00 -4.22
CA LEU A 130 -17.82 -4.47 -3.61
C LEU A 130 -16.62 -4.22 -4.54
N SER A 131 -16.72 -4.58 -5.82
CA SER A 131 -15.66 -4.36 -6.81
C SER A 131 -15.27 -2.88 -6.91
N GLU A 132 -16.26 -1.98 -7.01
CA GLU A 132 -16.04 -0.54 -7.06
C GLU A 132 -15.31 -0.01 -5.82
N ARG A 133 -15.52 -0.66 -4.67
CA ARG A 133 -14.88 -0.30 -3.40
C ARG A 133 -13.47 -0.86 -3.24
N ILE A 134 -13.23 -2.13 -3.60
CA ILE A 134 -11.96 -2.82 -3.32
C ILE A 134 -10.89 -2.57 -4.38
N VAL A 135 -11.27 -2.40 -5.65
CA VAL A 135 -10.32 -2.14 -6.75
C VAL A 135 -9.46 -0.90 -6.51
N PRO A 136 -10.01 0.28 -6.16
CA PRO A 136 -9.19 1.46 -5.92
C PRO A 136 -8.30 1.33 -4.67
N LEU A 137 -8.73 0.60 -3.65
CA LEU A 137 -7.92 0.34 -2.45
C LEU A 137 -6.70 -0.51 -2.79
N ILE A 138 -6.92 -1.65 -3.48
CA ILE A 138 -5.83 -2.55 -3.88
C ILE A 138 -4.87 -1.84 -4.83
N ARG A 139 -5.37 -1.18 -5.88
CA ARG A 139 -4.51 -0.47 -6.84
C ARG A 139 -3.81 0.73 -6.22
N GLY A 140 -4.42 1.37 -5.22
CA GLY A 140 -3.83 2.47 -4.47
C GLY A 140 -2.76 2.03 -3.47
N ALA A 141 -2.73 0.75 -3.09
CA ALA A 141 -1.90 0.26 -2.00
C ALA A 141 -0.41 0.14 -2.33
N GLY A 142 0.00 0.27 -3.59
CA GLY A 142 1.41 0.24 -3.95
C GLY A 142 1.63 0.02 -5.43
N GLU A 143 2.86 0.26 -5.89
CA GLU A 143 3.15 0.17 -7.32
C GLU A 143 2.92 -1.21 -7.95
N PRO A 144 3.32 -2.34 -7.32
CA PRO A 144 3.04 -3.65 -7.91
C PRO A 144 1.55 -3.91 -8.12
N LEU A 145 0.71 -3.37 -7.21
CA LEU A 145 -0.73 -3.65 -7.20
C LEU A 145 -1.51 -2.79 -8.20
N LYS A 146 -0.96 -1.68 -8.71
CA LYS A 146 -1.65 -0.83 -9.69
C LYS A 146 -2.10 -1.57 -10.94
N LYS A 147 -1.32 -2.57 -11.36
CA LYS A 147 -1.54 -3.32 -12.61
C LYS A 147 -2.35 -4.60 -12.42
N VAL A 148 -2.81 -4.90 -11.21
CA VAL A 148 -3.69 -6.05 -10.99
C VAL A 148 -4.97 -5.84 -11.80
N ALA A 149 -5.27 -6.83 -12.66
CA ALA A 149 -6.46 -6.83 -13.49
C ALA A 149 -7.70 -6.76 -12.59
N ALA A 150 -8.61 -5.83 -12.86
CA ALA A 150 -9.85 -5.71 -12.09
C ALA A 150 -10.79 -6.88 -12.42
N PRO A 151 -11.77 -7.20 -11.54
CA PRO A 151 -12.82 -8.16 -11.84
C PRO A 151 -13.54 -7.82 -13.15
N ASP A 152 -13.92 -8.83 -13.94
CA ASP A 152 -14.62 -8.61 -15.20
C ASP A 152 -16.06 -8.12 -14.94
N PRO A 153 -16.42 -6.90 -15.39
CA PRO A 153 -17.73 -6.31 -15.12
C PRO A 153 -18.89 -7.09 -15.77
N VAL A 154 -18.65 -7.84 -16.85
CA VAL A 154 -19.66 -8.68 -17.50
C VAL A 154 -19.94 -9.92 -16.66
N LYS A 155 -18.91 -10.50 -16.07
CA LYS A 155 -19.04 -11.69 -15.23
C LYS A 155 -19.59 -11.38 -13.84
N LEU A 156 -19.25 -10.21 -13.27
CA LEU A 156 -19.86 -9.73 -12.03
C LEU A 156 -21.39 -9.61 -12.12
N LYS A 157 -21.92 -9.33 -13.33
CA LYS A 157 -23.37 -9.20 -13.59
C LYS A 157 -24.10 -10.55 -13.71
N ARG A 158 -23.40 -11.67 -13.57
CA ARG A 158 -23.96 -13.02 -13.69
C ARG A 158 -23.98 -13.71 -12.32
N PRO A 159 -24.84 -14.73 -12.12
CA PRO A 159 -24.71 -15.63 -10.96
C PRO A 159 -23.29 -16.22 -10.92
N GLY A 160 -22.63 -16.17 -9.76
CA GLY A 160 -21.23 -16.58 -9.60
C GLY A 160 -20.21 -15.43 -9.71
N GLY A 161 -20.64 -14.17 -9.73
CA GLY A 161 -19.75 -13.01 -9.70
C GLY A 161 -18.82 -12.97 -8.46
N GLU A 162 -19.16 -13.71 -7.40
CA GLU A 162 -18.33 -13.91 -6.21
C GLU A 162 -16.95 -14.48 -6.57
N ASP A 163 -16.87 -15.39 -7.54
CA ASP A 163 -15.61 -16.04 -7.96
C ASP A 163 -14.64 -15.04 -8.59
N GLU A 164 -15.15 -14.01 -9.28
CA GLU A 164 -14.32 -12.95 -9.87
C GLU A 164 -13.74 -12.02 -8.78
N ILE A 165 -14.50 -11.77 -7.71
CA ILE A 165 -14.00 -11.02 -6.54
C ILE A 165 -12.89 -11.83 -5.84
N ILE A 166 -13.12 -13.12 -5.62
CA ILE A 166 -12.13 -14.01 -4.97
C ILE A 166 -10.86 -14.06 -5.81
N SER A 167 -10.99 -14.31 -7.12
CA SER A 167 -9.85 -14.37 -8.04
C SER A 167 -9.04 -13.07 -8.06
N PHE A 168 -9.71 -11.91 -8.02
CA PHE A 168 -9.05 -10.62 -7.93
C PHE A 168 -8.21 -10.48 -6.64
N ILE A 169 -8.78 -10.87 -5.49
CA ILE A 169 -8.10 -10.82 -4.19
C ILE A 169 -6.91 -11.77 -4.14
N GLU A 170 -7.07 -13.00 -4.62
CA GLU A 170 -5.99 -13.99 -4.69
C GLU A 170 -4.83 -13.51 -5.56
N LYS A 171 -5.15 -12.91 -6.72
CA LYS A 171 -4.14 -12.33 -7.60
C LYS A 171 -3.43 -11.14 -6.95
N ALA A 172 -4.16 -10.27 -6.26
CA ALA A 172 -3.56 -9.17 -5.51
C ALA A 172 -2.62 -9.68 -4.39
N LEU A 173 -3.01 -10.74 -3.68
CA LEU A 173 -2.19 -11.40 -2.67
C LEU A 173 -0.91 -11.98 -3.25
N SER A 174 -1.00 -12.71 -4.36
CA SER A 174 0.16 -13.26 -5.07
C SER A 174 1.13 -12.15 -5.49
N VAL A 175 0.63 -11.08 -6.10
CA VAL A 175 1.48 -9.94 -6.50
C VAL A 175 2.13 -9.25 -5.29
N ALA A 176 1.40 -9.11 -4.18
CA ALA A 176 1.96 -8.56 -2.95
C ALA A 176 3.06 -9.48 -2.38
N GLN A 177 2.85 -10.79 -2.39
CA GLN A 177 3.85 -11.78 -1.94
C GLN A 177 5.10 -11.76 -2.81
N ASP A 178 4.95 -11.73 -4.13
CA ASP A 178 6.09 -11.68 -5.06
C ASP A 178 6.92 -10.40 -4.86
N ALA A 179 6.25 -9.26 -4.69
CA ALA A 179 6.91 -7.98 -4.42
C ALA A 179 7.72 -7.95 -3.12
N ILE A 180 7.37 -8.81 -2.16
CA ILE A 180 8.03 -8.91 -0.86
C ILE A 180 9.27 -9.82 -0.93
N HIS A 181 9.18 -10.93 -1.67
CA HIS A 181 10.24 -11.93 -1.73
C HIS A 181 11.36 -11.57 -2.72
N GLY A 182 11.08 -10.66 -3.66
CA GLY A 182 12.04 -10.25 -4.69
C GLY A 182 12.18 -11.35 -5.73
N SER A 183 11.80 -11.05 -6.97
CA SER A 183 12.13 -11.84 -8.14
C SER A 183 13.62 -11.77 -8.48
#